data_AF-A0A2R6GVR9-F1
#
_entry.id   AF-A0A2R6GVR9-F1
#
_cell.length_a   1.000
_cell.length_b   1.000
_cell.length_c   1.000
_cell.angle_alpha   90.00
_cell.angle_beta   90.00
_cell.angle_gamma   90.00
#
_symmetry.space_group_name_H-M   'P 1'
#
loop_
_entity.id
_entity.type
_entity.pdbx_description
1 polymer ?
#
loop_
_entity_poly.entity_id
_entity_poly.type
_entity_poly.pdbx_seq_one_letter_code
_entity_poly.pdbx_strand_id
1 'polypeptide(L)'
;MRQPLIDTAKRFSELQTEIEEVNEKISELQRDTFGVESEETEKKARQLFAEVGAAKDGADMSDQIDELRNERKELEGKLESVRSELLEQVADIRFPLDGTIENQGDEVVFPYSEEIEEDVLEAVENVLAEDFSKNGVTINTEAIIAETDSTDEAIEAVERRVSRLRQTAEAQYDAADHVESLNDRDPKVAGMMFTLRETGESMTKNELEKRMGLESGDLRGQLYYVLDNDPYLHKPDQEVELTSTGEMVIDEYVDQFGEPTWGKGENESEEVEA
;
A
#
# COMPACT_ATOMS: atom_id res chain seq x y z
N MET A 1 -11.09 1.89 -21.10
CA MET A 1 -9.94 2.36 -20.27
C MET A 1 -8.71 2.49 -21.17
N ARG A 2 -7.57 3.06 -20.73
CA ARG A 2 -6.36 3.10 -21.59
C ARG A 2 -5.77 1.69 -21.73
N GLN A 3 -5.40 1.28 -22.95
CA GLN A 3 -4.86 -0.06 -23.22
C GLN A 3 -3.63 -0.43 -22.38
N PRO A 4 -2.64 0.46 -22.15
CA PRO A 4 -1.52 0.14 -21.27
C PRO A 4 -1.95 -0.30 -19.86
N LEU A 5 -2.96 0.34 -19.28
CA LEU A 5 -3.44 0.02 -17.93
C LEU A 5 -4.09 -1.36 -17.91
N ILE A 6 -4.90 -1.66 -18.94
CA ILE A 6 -5.50 -2.99 -19.11
C ILE A 6 -4.39 -4.05 -19.22
N ASP A 7 -3.38 -3.82 -20.04
CA ASP A 7 -2.29 -4.78 -20.27
C ASP A 7 -1.47 -5.00 -18.99
N THR A 8 -1.14 -3.93 -18.25
CA THR A 8 -0.39 -4.01 -16.99
C THR A 8 -1.23 -4.68 -15.89
N ALA A 9 -2.52 -4.37 -15.79
CA ALA A 9 -3.45 -5.01 -14.84
C ALA A 9 -3.57 -6.51 -15.09
N LYS A 10 -3.73 -6.94 -16.35
CA LYS A 10 -3.78 -8.36 -16.70
C LYS A 10 -2.49 -9.08 -16.33
N ARG A 11 -1.35 -8.46 -16.65
CA ARG A 11 -0.04 -9.00 -16.28
C ARG A 11 0.14 -9.10 -14.76
N PHE A 12 -0.38 -8.15 -14.00
CA PHE A 12 -0.38 -8.19 -12.54
C PHE A 12 -1.15 -9.42 -12.03
N SER A 13 -2.38 -9.62 -12.50
CA SER A 13 -3.21 -10.78 -12.13
C SER A 13 -2.61 -12.12 -12.58
N GLU A 14 -2.01 -12.18 -13.76
CA GLU A 14 -1.27 -13.35 -14.26
C GLU A 14 -0.12 -13.72 -13.31
N LEU A 15 0.70 -12.75 -12.89
CA LEU A 15 1.80 -12.97 -11.97
C LEU A 15 1.34 -13.41 -10.58
N GLN A 16 0.23 -12.86 -10.07
CA GLN A 16 -0.37 -13.33 -8.81
C GLN A 16 -0.76 -14.81 -8.91
N THR A 17 -1.43 -15.18 -10.01
CA THR A 17 -1.83 -16.57 -10.28
C THR A 17 -0.61 -17.50 -10.37
N GLU A 18 0.44 -17.10 -11.09
CA GLU A 18 1.68 -17.89 -11.21
C GLU A 18 2.35 -18.10 -9.83
N ILE A 19 2.37 -17.09 -8.97
CA ILE A 19 2.92 -17.19 -7.61
C ILE A 19 2.10 -18.16 -6.76
N GLU A 20 0.77 -18.11 -6.85
CA GLU A 20 -0.12 -19.05 -6.17
C GLU A 20 0.13 -20.49 -6.63
N GLU A 21 0.20 -20.74 -7.94
CA GLU A 21 0.51 -22.07 -8.48
C GLU A 21 1.87 -22.60 -8.01
N VAL A 22 2.89 -21.74 -7.94
CA VAL A 22 4.22 -22.13 -7.43
C VAL A 22 4.15 -22.45 -5.93
N ASN A 23 3.41 -21.68 -5.14
CA ASN A 23 3.20 -21.94 -3.72
C ASN A 23 2.47 -23.28 -3.47
N GLU A 24 1.48 -23.61 -4.31
CA GLU A 24 0.80 -24.90 -4.26
C GLU A 24 1.76 -26.06 -4.57
N LYS A 25 2.59 -25.94 -5.61
CA LYS A 25 3.60 -26.94 -5.97
C LYS A 25 4.64 -27.14 -4.86
N ILE A 26 5.11 -26.06 -4.24
CA ILE A 26 6.00 -26.12 -3.08
C ILE A 26 5.33 -26.90 -1.95
N SER A 27 4.08 -26.57 -1.64
CA SER A 27 3.32 -27.19 -0.55
C SER A 27 3.08 -28.68 -0.79
N GLU A 28 2.76 -29.07 -2.03
CA GLU A 28 2.59 -30.47 -2.44
C GLU A 28 3.90 -31.26 -2.28
N LEU A 29 5.02 -30.74 -2.80
CA LEU A 29 6.32 -31.38 -2.69
C LEU A 29 6.79 -31.49 -1.23
N GLN A 30 6.53 -30.47 -0.40
CA GLN A 30 6.82 -30.52 1.02
C GLN A 30 6.02 -31.62 1.72
N ARG A 31 4.72 -31.70 1.43
CA ARG A 31 3.83 -32.72 2.00
C ARG A 31 4.25 -34.12 1.57
N ASP A 32 4.61 -34.32 0.31
CA ASP A 32 5.01 -35.62 -0.22
C ASP A 32 6.38 -36.06 0.28
N THR A 33 7.33 -35.12 0.40
CA THR A 33 8.72 -35.43 0.78
C THR A 33 8.88 -35.54 2.30
N PHE A 34 8.24 -34.65 3.06
CA PHE A 34 8.47 -34.49 4.49
C PHE A 34 7.22 -34.79 5.34
N GLY A 35 6.06 -35.02 4.72
CA GLY A 35 4.79 -35.24 5.44
C GLY A 35 4.26 -33.99 6.13
N VAL A 36 4.76 -32.81 5.77
CA VAL A 36 4.48 -31.52 6.42
C VAL A 36 4.49 -30.38 5.43
N GLU A 37 3.83 -29.28 5.76
CA GLU A 37 3.88 -28.00 5.01
C GLU A 37 4.70 -26.92 5.75
N SER A 38 5.29 -27.29 6.88
CA SER A 38 6.02 -26.36 7.74
C SER A 38 7.49 -26.31 7.35
N GLU A 39 7.99 -25.13 6.96
CA GLU A 39 9.41 -24.90 6.64
C GLU A 39 10.34 -25.27 7.80
N GLU A 40 9.95 -24.97 9.03
CA GLU A 40 10.70 -25.34 10.24
C GLU A 40 10.84 -26.86 10.39
N THR A 41 9.79 -27.60 10.03
CA THR A 41 9.78 -29.06 10.14
C THR A 41 10.51 -29.70 8.96
N GLU A 42 10.37 -29.14 7.76
CA GLU A 42 11.20 -29.46 6.58
C GLU A 42 12.68 -29.30 6.91
N LYS A 43 13.11 -28.19 7.51
CA LYS A 43 14.52 -27.93 7.86
C LYS A 43 15.08 -28.99 8.81
N LYS A 44 14.28 -29.41 9.80
CA LYS A 44 14.63 -30.51 10.72
C LYS A 44 14.69 -31.86 10.01
N ALA A 45 13.73 -32.13 9.11
CA ALA A 45 13.70 -33.35 8.32
C ALA A 45 14.91 -33.45 7.37
N ARG A 46 15.28 -32.35 6.70
CA ARG A 46 16.50 -32.23 5.89
C ARG A 46 17.76 -32.51 6.71
N GLN A 47 17.88 -31.93 7.92
CA GLN A 47 19.00 -32.22 8.83
C GLN A 47 19.07 -33.70 9.22
N LEU A 48 17.92 -34.30 9.57
CA LEU A 48 17.83 -35.72 9.91
C LEU A 48 18.25 -36.59 8.71
N PHE A 49 17.80 -36.28 7.50
CA PHE A 49 18.17 -37.02 6.30
C PHE A 49 19.67 -36.94 6.00
N ALA A 50 20.28 -35.77 6.19
CA ALA A 50 21.72 -35.58 6.05
C ALA A 50 22.53 -36.39 7.09
N GLU A 51 22.08 -36.47 8.35
CA GLU A 51 22.75 -37.24 9.40
C GLU A 51 22.61 -38.75 9.22
N VAL A 52 21.41 -39.22 8.86
CA VAL A 52 21.09 -40.66 8.81
C VAL A 52 21.48 -41.30 7.46
N GLY A 53 21.90 -40.48 6.49
CA GLY A 53 22.34 -40.95 5.17
C GLY A 53 21.19 -41.49 4.31
N ALA A 54 19.97 -40.99 4.52
CA ALA A 54 18.81 -41.36 3.71
C ALA A 54 18.99 -40.87 2.27
N ALA A 55 18.72 -41.76 1.31
CA ALA A 55 19.22 -41.70 -0.06
C ALA A 55 18.47 -40.73 -0.99
N LYS A 56 19.25 -40.19 -1.94
CA LYS A 56 18.96 -39.68 -3.31
C LYS A 56 17.58 -39.07 -3.62
N ASP A 57 16.48 -39.80 -3.49
CA ASP A 57 15.16 -39.32 -3.92
C ASP A 57 14.68 -38.12 -3.09
N GLY A 58 15.01 -38.06 -1.79
CA GLY A 58 14.68 -36.90 -0.94
C GLY A 58 15.59 -35.68 -1.17
N ALA A 59 16.79 -35.88 -1.71
CA ALA A 59 17.70 -34.80 -2.07
C ALA A 59 17.25 -34.13 -3.38
N ASP A 60 16.88 -34.93 -4.39
CA ASP A 60 16.37 -34.43 -5.67
C ASP A 60 15.05 -33.63 -5.51
N MET A 61 14.19 -33.98 -4.53
CA MET A 61 12.98 -33.21 -4.22
C MET A 61 13.26 -31.96 -3.40
N SER A 62 14.28 -31.98 -2.53
CA SER A 62 14.72 -30.80 -1.79
C SER A 62 15.27 -29.73 -2.73
N ASP A 63 16.04 -30.14 -3.74
CA ASP A 63 16.58 -29.25 -4.77
C ASP A 63 15.44 -28.63 -5.61
N GLN A 64 14.42 -29.41 -5.98
CA GLN A 64 13.23 -28.89 -6.67
C GLN A 64 12.45 -27.86 -5.85
N ILE A 65 12.27 -28.09 -4.55
CA ILE A 65 11.61 -27.11 -3.66
C ILE A 65 12.43 -25.81 -3.62
N ASP A 66 13.76 -25.90 -3.58
CA ASP A 66 14.62 -24.71 -3.55
C ASP A 66 14.62 -23.97 -4.90
N GLU A 67 14.55 -24.69 -6.02
CA GLU A 67 14.35 -24.10 -7.36
C GLU A 67 13.01 -23.35 -7.45
N LEU A 68 11.90 -23.96 -7.01
CA LEU A 68 10.58 -23.32 -6.98
C LEU A 68 10.54 -22.09 -6.06
N ARG A 69 11.24 -22.13 -4.91
CA ARG A 69 11.38 -20.96 -4.03
C ARG A 69 12.12 -19.80 -4.71
N ASN A 70 13.15 -20.11 -5.49
CA ASN A 70 13.88 -19.10 -6.26
C ASN A 70 12.99 -18.54 -7.38
N GLU A 71 12.26 -19.39 -8.10
CA GLU A 71 11.28 -18.98 -9.11
C GLU A 71 10.21 -18.07 -8.49
N ARG A 72 9.62 -18.45 -7.36
CA ARG A 72 8.67 -17.62 -6.62
C ARG A 72 9.24 -16.24 -6.31
N LYS A 73 10.48 -16.19 -5.80
CA LYS A 73 11.14 -14.92 -5.48
C LYS A 73 11.38 -14.05 -6.72
N GLU A 74 11.70 -14.64 -7.86
CA GLU A 74 11.82 -13.90 -9.12
C GLU A 74 10.46 -13.38 -9.61
N LEU A 75 9.40 -14.17 -9.46
CA LEU A 75 8.03 -13.76 -9.78
C LEU A 75 7.55 -12.65 -8.85
N GLU A 76 7.79 -12.74 -7.54
CA GLU A 76 7.50 -11.69 -6.56
C GLU A 76 8.21 -10.37 -6.93
N GLY A 77 9.47 -10.43 -7.35
CA GLY A 77 10.19 -9.24 -7.81
C GLY A 77 9.63 -8.62 -9.10
N LYS A 78 9.16 -9.46 -10.05
CA LYS A 78 8.46 -8.98 -11.25
C LYS A 78 7.10 -8.41 -10.91
N LEU A 79 6.36 -9.05 -10.00
CA LEU A 79 5.05 -8.60 -9.52
C LEU A 79 5.19 -7.21 -8.93
N GLU A 80 6.20 -6.96 -8.09
CA GLU A 80 6.43 -5.64 -7.50
C GLU A 80 6.73 -4.58 -8.56
N SER A 81 7.56 -4.89 -9.56
CA SER A 81 7.81 -3.97 -10.66
C SER A 81 6.55 -3.64 -11.47
N VAL A 82 5.69 -4.63 -11.73
CA VAL A 82 4.42 -4.45 -12.43
C VAL A 82 3.41 -3.71 -11.55
N ARG A 83 3.45 -3.93 -10.23
CA ARG A 83 2.65 -3.22 -9.23
C ARG A 83 2.93 -1.72 -9.29
N SER A 84 4.21 -1.33 -9.26
CA SER A 84 4.59 0.08 -9.36
C SER A 84 4.15 0.70 -10.69
N GLU A 85 4.35 -0.01 -11.80
CA GLU A 85 3.88 0.45 -13.12
C GLU A 85 2.35 0.61 -13.15
N LEU A 86 1.60 -0.30 -12.52
CA LEU A 86 0.15 -0.21 -12.44
C LEU A 86 -0.27 1.01 -11.60
N LEU A 87 0.37 1.25 -10.46
CA LEU A 87 0.10 2.41 -9.61
C LEU A 87 0.34 3.73 -10.36
N GLU A 88 1.45 3.86 -11.10
CA GLU A 88 1.72 5.03 -11.95
C GLU A 88 0.58 5.29 -12.93
N GLN A 89 0.10 4.22 -13.59
CA GLN A 89 -0.97 4.33 -14.57
C GLN A 89 -2.34 4.61 -13.93
N VAL A 90 -2.57 4.12 -12.72
CA VAL A 90 -3.79 4.36 -11.94
C VAL A 90 -3.85 5.79 -11.42
N ALA A 91 -2.70 6.41 -11.09
CA ALA A 91 -2.63 7.84 -10.75
C ALA A 91 -3.22 8.74 -11.85
N ASP A 92 -3.13 8.28 -13.10
CA ASP A 92 -3.69 8.95 -14.28
C ASP A 92 -4.97 8.28 -14.84
N ILE A 93 -5.63 7.42 -14.06
CA ILE A 93 -6.74 6.58 -14.55
C ILE A 93 -7.87 7.41 -15.15
N ARG A 94 -8.39 6.95 -16.29
CA ARG A 94 -9.58 7.51 -16.94
C ARG A 94 -10.57 6.41 -17.23
N PHE A 95 -11.69 6.45 -16.53
CA PHE A 95 -12.82 5.57 -16.78
C PHE A 95 -13.44 5.87 -18.15
N PRO A 96 -13.86 4.85 -18.91
CA PRO A 96 -14.37 5.01 -20.27
C PRO A 96 -15.83 5.49 -20.28
N LEU A 97 -16.17 6.57 -19.57
CA LEU A 97 -17.54 7.13 -19.54
C LEU A 97 -18.06 7.44 -20.96
N ASP A 98 -19.34 7.14 -21.24
CA ASP A 98 -19.95 7.39 -22.56
C ASP A 98 -20.42 8.84 -22.78
N GLY A 99 -20.35 9.67 -21.73
CA GLY A 99 -20.76 11.07 -21.74
C GLY A 99 -22.23 11.32 -21.40
N THR A 100 -22.95 10.29 -20.95
CA THR A 100 -24.33 10.38 -20.46
C THR A 100 -24.41 10.20 -18.95
N ILE A 101 -25.53 10.61 -18.37
CA ILE A 101 -25.84 10.44 -16.95
C ILE A 101 -27.29 9.99 -16.87
N GLU A 102 -27.54 8.87 -16.19
CA GLU A 102 -28.87 8.32 -15.99
C GLU A 102 -29.31 8.49 -14.54
N ASN A 103 -30.43 9.16 -14.30
CA ASN A 103 -31.03 9.24 -12.97
C ASN A 103 -32.10 8.16 -12.84
N GLN A 104 -31.90 7.23 -11.90
CA GLN A 104 -32.75 6.06 -11.66
C GLN A 104 -33.51 6.17 -10.32
N GLY A 105 -33.86 7.38 -9.90
CA GLY A 105 -34.61 7.60 -8.67
C GLY A 105 -33.65 7.85 -7.51
N ASP A 106 -33.26 6.79 -6.78
CA ASP A 106 -32.37 6.90 -5.62
C ASP A 106 -30.88 6.71 -5.98
N GLU A 107 -30.58 6.51 -7.26
CA GLU A 107 -29.25 6.30 -7.80
C GLU A 107 -29.03 7.12 -9.07
N VAL A 108 -27.81 7.60 -9.27
CA VAL A 108 -27.35 8.22 -10.51
C VAL A 108 -26.22 7.38 -11.10
N VAL A 109 -26.40 6.95 -12.34
CA VAL A 109 -25.50 6.06 -13.06
C VAL A 109 -24.72 6.82 -14.12
N PHE A 110 -23.41 6.60 -14.16
CA PHE A 110 -22.46 7.12 -15.12
C PHE A 110 -21.96 5.95 -15.98
N PRO A 111 -22.67 5.62 -17.07
CA PRO A 111 -22.37 4.42 -17.86
C PRO A 111 -21.07 4.55 -18.66
N TYR A 112 -20.44 3.41 -18.90
CA TYR A 112 -19.27 3.31 -19.75
C TYR A 112 -19.63 3.11 -21.22
N SER A 113 -18.79 3.69 -22.07
CA SER A 113 -18.75 3.44 -23.52
C SER A 113 -18.29 2.03 -23.87
N GLU A 114 -17.50 1.41 -22.99
CA GLU A 114 -16.95 0.07 -23.14
C GLU A 114 -16.86 -0.59 -21.75
N GLU A 115 -17.30 -1.84 -21.66
CA GLU A 115 -17.19 -2.65 -20.43
C GLU A 115 -15.72 -2.82 -20.04
N ILE A 116 -15.43 -2.68 -18.75
CA ILE A 116 -14.13 -2.97 -18.17
C ILE A 116 -14.18 -4.43 -17.70
N GLU A 117 -13.20 -5.23 -18.11
CA GLU A 117 -13.10 -6.62 -17.65
C GLU A 117 -12.92 -6.68 -16.12
N GLU A 118 -13.55 -7.67 -15.49
CA GLU A 118 -13.58 -7.82 -14.02
C GLU A 118 -12.18 -7.98 -13.42
N ASP A 119 -11.31 -8.75 -14.09
CA ASP A 119 -9.91 -8.97 -13.72
C ASP A 119 -9.10 -7.66 -13.68
N VAL A 120 -9.40 -6.70 -14.56
CA VAL A 120 -8.76 -5.39 -14.59
C VAL A 120 -9.20 -4.55 -13.39
N LEU A 121 -10.49 -4.53 -13.06
CA LEU A 121 -10.97 -3.80 -11.89
C LEU A 121 -10.43 -4.39 -10.60
N GLU A 122 -10.45 -5.72 -10.47
CA GLU A 122 -9.92 -6.44 -9.31
C GLU A 122 -8.42 -6.16 -9.14
N ALA A 123 -7.63 -6.15 -10.21
CA ALA A 123 -6.21 -5.78 -10.15
C ALA A 123 -6.00 -4.36 -9.63
N VAL A 124 -6.79 -3.39 -10.10
CA VAL A 124 -6.69 -1.99 -9.65
C VAL A 124 -7.17 -1.85 -8.19
N GLU A 125 -8.22 -2.57 -7.81
CA GLU A 125 -8.72 -2.60 -6.43
C GLU A 125 -7.68 -3.17 -5.47
N ASN A 126 -7.08 -4.31 -5.84
CA ASN A 126 -6.03 -4.98 -5.10
C ASN A 126 -4.78 -4.12 -4.94
N VAL A 127 -4.34 -3.46 -6.02
CA VAL A 127 -3.12 -2.65 -5.94
C VAL A 127 -3.29 -1.44 -5.04
N LEU A 128 -4.47 -0.81 -5.08
CA LEU A 128 -4.80 0.34 -4.26
C LEU A 128 -5.13 -0.03 -2.81
N ALA A 129 -5.47 -1.30 -2.54
CA ALA A 129 -6.05 -1.76 -1.28
C ALA A 129 -7.31 -0.95 -0.88
N GLU A 130 -8.15 -0.60 -1.84
CA GLU A 130 -9.31 0.28 -1.66
C GLU A 130 -10.58 -0.34 -2.24
N ASP A 131 -11.64 -0.44 -1.43
CA ASP A 131 -12.95 -0.98 -1.85
C ASP A 131 -13.66 -0.09 -2.88
N PHE A 132 -13.96 -0.60 -4.07
CA PHE A 132 -14.61 0.16 -5.14
C PHE A 132 -16.08 0.52 -4.87
N SER A 133 -16.67 -0.02 -3.80
CA SER A 133 -18.02 0.27 -3.29
C SER A 133 -17.96 0.97 -1.93
N LYS A 134 -17.52 2.24 -1.92
CA LYS A 134 -17.29 2.99 -0.68
C LYS A 134 -17.79 4.42 -0.79
N ASN A 135 -18.33 4.94 0.33
CA ASN A 135 -18.85 6.31 0.44
C ASN A 135 -20.01 6.63 -0.51
N GLY A 136 -20.91 5.66 -0.74
CA GLY A 136 -22.09 5.84 -1.61
C GLY A 136 -21.74 5.95 -3.10
N VAL A 137 -20.54 5.49 -3.50
CA VAL A 137 -20.13 5.37 -4.90
C VAL A 137 -19.62 3.95 -5.15
N THR A 138 -20.16 3.29 -6.16
CA THR A 138 -19.75 1.97 -6.64
C THR A 138 -19.17 2.07 -8.04
N ILE A 139 -17.96 1.57 -8.23
CA ILE A 139 -17.31 1.42 -9.54
C ILE A 139 -17.38 -0.06 -9.91
N ASN A 140 -18.16 -0.41 -10.94
CA ASN A 140 -18.26 -1.78 -11.44
C ASN A 140 -17.79 -1.86 -12.90
N THR A 141 -18.01 -3.01 -13.56
CA THR A 141 -17.55 -3.29 -14.94
C THR A 141 -18.26 -2.45 -16.01
N GLU A 142 -19.47 -1.96 -15.73
CA GLU A 142 -20.33 -1.30 -16.73
C GLU A 142 -20.52 0.21 -16.48
N ALA A 143 -20.37 0.66 -15.22
CA ALA A 143 -20.64 2.04 -14.84
C ALA A 143 -19.97 2.45 -13.51
N ILE A 144 -20.01 3.75 -13.22
CA ILE A 144 -19.91 4.29 -11.86
C ILE A 144 -21.31 4.65 -11.39
N ILE A 145 -21.70 4.23 -10.19
CA ILE A 145 -23.03 4.43 -9.62
C ILE A 145 -22.87 5.24 -8.35
N ALA A 146 -23.65 6.31 -8.19
CA ALA A 146 -23.73 7.10 -6.96
C ALA A 146 -25.10 6.94 -6.31
N GLU A 147 -25.13 6.66 -5.01
CA GLU A 147 -26.33 6.49 -4.19
C GLU A 147 -26.92 7.86 -3.79
N THR A 148 -27.54 8.55 -4.76
CA THR A 148 -28.25 9.82 -4.55
C THR A 148 -29.29 10.03 -5.65
N ASP A 149 -30.33 10.80 -5.34
CA ASP A 149 -31.35 11.25 -6.31
C ASP A 149 -30.96 12.55 -7.03
N SER A 150 -29.88 13.20 -6.61
CA SER A 150 -29.37 14.47 -7.13
C SER A 150 -28.20 14.27 -8.09
N THR A 151 -28.37 14.67 -9.35
CA THR A 151 -27.30 14.61 -10.36
C THR A 151 -26.08 15.45 -9.99
N ASP A 152 -26.28 16.63 -9.39
CA ASP A 152 -25.17 17.51 -9.00
C ASP A 152 -24.35 16.88 -7.86
N GLU A 153 -25.03 16.30 -6.85
CA GLU A 153 -24.35 15.60 -5.75
C GLU A 153 -23.63 14.34 -6.23
N ALA A 154 -24.23 13.62 -7.19
CA ALA A 154 -23.63 12.45 -7.81
C ALA A 154 -22.32 12.79 -8.53
N ILE A 155 -22.31 13.88 -9.31
CA ILE A 155 -21.10 14.34 -10.01
C ILE A 155 -19.99 14.63 -8.99
N GLU A 156 -20.29 15.40 -7.93
CA GLU A 156 -19.30 15.73 -6.90
C GLU A 156 -18.80 14.49 -6.16
N ALA A 157 -19.68 13.53 -5.88
CA ALA A 157 -19.32 12.28 -5.21
C ALA A 157 -18.38 11.42 -6.08
N VAL A 158 -18.69 11.28 -7.37
CA VAL A 158 -17.87 10.53 -8.32
C VAL A 158 -16.53 11.21 -8.55
N GLU A 159 -16.50 12.53 -8.76
CA GLU A 159 -15.25 13.29 -8.91
C GLU A 159 -14.36 13.12 -7.68
N ARG A 160 -14.93 13.27 -6.48
CA ARG A 160 -14.19 13.07 -5.23
C ARG A 160 -13.68 11.65 -5.10
N ARG A 161 -14.47 10.63 -5.47
CA ARG A 161 -14.05 9.23 -5.41
C ARG A 161 -12.89 8.96 -6.36
N VAL A 162 -13.01 9.35 -7.62
CA VAL A 162 -11.96 9.16 -8.63
C VAL A 162 -10.68 9.92 -8.27
N SER A 163 -10.80 11.16 -7.78
CA SER A 163 -9.66 11.93 -7.29
C SER A 163 -8.94 11.25 -6.13
N ARG A 164 -9.68 10.64 -5.18
CA ARG A 164 -9.06 9.86 -4.10
C ARG A 164 -8.31 8.64 -4.60
N LEU A 165 -8.88 7.87 -5.54
CA LEU A 165 -8.19 6.71 -6.11
C LEU A 165 -6.87 7.11 -6.77
N ARG A 166 -6.87 8.20 -7.53
CA ARG A 166 -5.64 8.75 -8.14
C ARG A 166 -4.62 9.19 -7.09
N GLN A 167 -5.05 9.90 -6.06
CA GLN A 167 -4.17 10.33 -4.96
C GLN A 167 -3.58 9.15 -4.20
N THR A 168 -4.36 8.10 -3.94
CA THR A 168 -3.87 6.87 -3.31
C THR A 168 -2.83 6.19 -4.20
N ALA A 169 -3.08 6.11 -5.51
CA ALA A 169 -2.14 5.53 -6.46
C ALA A 169 -0.82 6.30 -6.51
N GLU A 170 -0.90 7.63 -6.67
CA GLU A 170 0.25 8.54 -6.69
C GLU A 170 1.08 8.40 -5.41
N ALA A 171 0.40 8.41 -4.26
CA ALA A 171 1.00 8.21 -2.96
C ALA A 171 1.75 6.88 -2.79
N GLN A 172 1.18 5.78 -3.29
CA GLN A 172 1.80 4.46 -3.19
C GLN A 172 2.92 4.28 -4.22
N TYR A 173 2.74 4.81 -5.43
CA TYR A 173 3.76 4.80 -6.47
C TYR A 173 5.00 5.59 -6.03
N ASP A 174 4.79 6.80 -5.52
CA ASP A 174 5.86 7.66 -5.05
C ASP A 174 6.31 7.31 -3.63
N ALA A 175 5.75 6.28 -2.97
CA ALA A 175 6.06 5.99 -1.57
C ALA A 175 7.56 5.75 -1.32
N ALA A 176 8.27 5.05 -2.22
CA ALA A 176 9.72 4.84 -2.09
C ALA A 176 10.52 6.15 -2.23
N ASP A 177 10.17 6.98 -3.22
CA ASP A 177 10.78 8.31 -3.42
C ASP A 177 10.42 9.27 -2.27
N HIS A 178 9.21 9.16 -1.71
CA HIS A 178 8.73 9.89 -0.56
C HIS A 178 9.40 9.44 0.73
N VAL A 179 9.66 8.15 0.92
CA VAL A 179 10.38 7.58 2.06
C VAL A 179 11.84 8.04 2.04
N GLU A 180 12.50 7.98 0.88
CA GLU A 180 13.87 8.50 0.73
C GLU A 180 13.91 10.03 0.91
N SER A 181 12.95 10.77 0.33
CA SER A 181 12.78 12.22 0.52
C SER A 181 12.45 12.60 1.96
N LEU A 182 11.71 11.76 2.69
CA LEU A 182 11.39 11.95 4.11
C LEU A 182 12.63 11.72 4.97
N ASN A 183 13.46 10.74 4.61
CA ASN A 183 14.72 10.46 5.29
C ASN A 183 15.75 11.59 5.13
N ASP A 184 15.80 12.24 3.97
CA ASP A 184 16.68 13.38 3.70
C ASP A 184 16.19 14.71 4.30
N ARG A 185 14.96 14.73 4.85
CA ARG A 185 14.36 15.93 5.45
C ARG A 185 14.77 16.14 6.90
N ASP A 186 14.30 17.26 7.45
CA ASP A 186 14.41 17.51 8.90
C ASP A 186 13.75 16.34 9.67
N PRO A 187 14.45 15.66 10.59
CA PRO A 187 13.93 14.51 11.32
C PRO A 187 12.63 14.79 12.08
N LYS A 188 12.35 16.07 12.40
CA LYS A 188 11.08 16.47 13.01
C LYS A 188 9.87 16.19 12.11
N VAL A 189 10.05 16.11 10.78
CA VAL A 189 8.95 15.79 9.85
C VAL A 189 8.52 14.34 10.00
N ALA A 190 9.46 13.39 9.90
CA ALA A 190 9.19 11.98 10.15
C ALA A 190 8.66 11.76 11.58
N GLY A 191 9.19 12.50 12.56
CA GLY A 191 8.71 12.44 13.94
C GLY A 191 7.27 12.92 14.14
N MET A 192 6.84 13.97 13.43
CA MET A 192 5.44 14.41 13.45
C MET A 192 4.52 13.33 12.90
N MET A 193 4.87 12.79 11.73
CA MET A 193 4.09 11.74 11.08
C MET A 193 3.98 10.50 11.96
N PHE A 194 5.10 10.06 12.54
CA PHE A 194 5.12 8.92 13.46
C PHE A 194 4.27 9.17 14.72
N THR A 195 4.31 10.38 15.27
CA THR A 195 3.51 10.74 16.45
C THR A 195 2.00 10.71 16.16
N LEU A 196 1.58 11.22 14.99
CA LEU A 196 0.19 11.13 14.54
C LEU A 196 -0.22 9.68 14.30
N ARG A 197 0.66 8.86 13.71
CA ARG A 197 0.42 7.45 13.44
C ARG A 197 0.20 6.63 14.71
N GLU A 198 1.07 6.80 15.70
CA GLU A 198 1.01 6.12 17.01
C GLU A 198 -0.26 6.46 17.80
N THR A 199 -0.79 7.66 17.60
CA THR A 199 -1.95 8.15 18.35
C THR A 199 -3.27 7.89 17.62
N GLY A 200 -3.25 7.84 16.29
CA GLY A 200 -4.44 7.69 15.46
C GLY A 200 -5.43 8.85 15.58
N GLU A 201 -4.97 10.01 16.07
CA GLU A 201 -5.80 11.18 16.38
C GLU A 201 -5.24 12.43 15.67
N SER A 202 -6.14 13.30 15.22
CA SER A 202 -5.80 14.64 14.76
C SER A 202 -5.30 15.50 15.94
N MET A 203 -4.30 16.35 15.70
CA MET A 203 -3.67 17.15 16.76
C MET A 203 -3.36 18.57 16.32
N THR A 204 -3.51 19.52 17.22
CA THR A 204 -2.98 20.87 16.98
C THR A 204 -1.45 20.86 16.97
N LYS A 205 -0.84 21.83 16.28
CA LYS A 205 0.63 22.01 16.28
C LYS A 205 1.23 22.02 17.70
N ASN A 206 0.55 22.65 18.66
CA ASN A 206 1.06 22.75 20.03
C ASN A 206 1.00 21.40 20.76
N GLU A 207 0.01 20.57 20.46
CA GLU A 207 -0.08 19.21 21.00
C GLU A 207 1.02 18.32 20.40
N LEU A 208 1.27 18.43 19.10
CA LEU A 208 2.39 17.75 18.44
C LEU A 208 3.73 18.15 19.04
N GLU A 209 4.02 19.45 19.16
CA GLU A 209 5.25 19.95 19.78
C GLU A 209 5.42 19.37 21.20
N LYS A 210 4.36 19.40 22.01
CA LYS A 210 4.39 18.87 23.38
C LYS A 210 4.61 17.36 23.43
N ARG A 211 3.93 16.60 22.56
CA ARG A 211 3.99 15.13 22.51
C ARG A 211 5.36 14.66 22.04
N MET A 212 5.94 15.38 21.09
CA MET A 212 7.29 15.15 20.55
C MET A 212 8.41 15.64 21.47
N GLY A 213 8.09 16.36 22.56
CA GLY A 213 9.09 16.93 23.47
C GLY A 213 9.82 18.16 22.94
N LEU A 214 9.22 18.89 22.00
CA LEU A 214 9.78 20.07 21.34
C LEU A 214 9.38 21.38 22.03
N GLU A 215 10.19 22.43 21.83
CA GLU A 215 9.84 23.78 22.28
C GLU A 215 8.72 24.40 21.44
N SER A 216 7.97 25.33 22.04
CA SER A 216 6.87 25.97 21.32
C SER A 216 7.38 26.81 20.15
N GLY A 217 6.92 26.49 18.94
CA GLY A 217 7.37 27.14 17.70
C GLY A 217 8.32 26.31 16.86
N ASP A 218 8.88 25.22 17.39
CA ASP A 218 9.82 24.35 16.70
C ASP A 218 9.28 23.74 15.41
N LEU A 219 7.98 23.45 15.36
CA LEU A 219 7.35 22.87 14.18
C LEU A 219 6.85 23.92 13.20
N ARG A 220 6.91 25.23 13.52
CA ARG A 220 6.25 26.25 12.70
C ARG A 220 6.75 26.23 11.25
N GLY A 221 8.07 26.25 11.03
CA GLY A 221 8.64 26.27 9.68
C GLY A 221 8.37 24.96 8.93
N GLN A 222 8.64 23.83 9.58
CA GLN A 222 8.53 22.51 8.96
C GLN A 222 7.07 22.13 8.66
N LEU A 223 6.15 22.35 9.60
CA LEU A 223 4.74 22.01 9.41
C LEU A 223 4.10 22.80 8.28
N TYR A 224 4.37 24.11 8.18
CA TYR A 224 3.84 24.90 7.05
C TYR A 224 4.40 24.43 5.71
N TYR A 225 5.70 24.12 5.66
CA TYR A 225 6.31 23.61 4.44
C TYR A 225 5.71 22.27 4.02
N VAL A 226 5.53 21.34 4.96
CA VAL A 226 4.97 20.01 4.68
C VAL A 226 3.52 20.09 4.24
N LEU A 227 2.70 20.91 4.89
CA LEU A 227 1.30 21.12 4.50
C LEU A 227 1.14 21.74 3.10
N ASP A 228 2.09 22.57 2.67
CA ASP A 228 2.03 23.25 1.37
C ASP A 228 2.65 22.43 0.23
N ASN A 229 3.55 21.48 0.53
CA ASN A 229 4.40 20.84 -0.48
C ASN A 229 4.34 19.30 -0.48
N ASP A 230 3.82 18.66 0.55
CA ASP A 230 3.85 17.19 0.68
C ASP A 230 2.45 16.60 0.88
N PRO A 231 2.17 15.42 0.31
CA PRO A 231 0.86 14.77 0.42
C PRO A 231 0.62 14.09 1.78
N TYR A 232 1.54 14.22 2.75
CA TYR A 232 1.55 13.41 3.98
C TYR A 232 0.54 13.87 5.04
N LEU A 233 0.27 15.17 5.09
CA LEU A 233 -0.50 15.79 6.17
C LEU A 233 -1.68 16.56 5.60
N HIS A 234 -2.83 16.41 6.25
CA HIS A 234 -3.98 17.27 6.02
C HIS A 234 -4.24 18.13 7.26
N LYS A 235 -4.83 19.31 7.06
CA LYS A 235 -5.16 20.23 8.14
C LYS A 235 -6.60 20.71 8.05
N PRO A 236 -7.58 19.93 8.51
CA PRO A 236 -8.92 20.44 8.72
C PRO A 236 -8.90 21.44 9.89
N ASP A 237 -9.22 22.71 9.60
CA ASP A 237 -9.22 23.81 10.57
C ASP A 237 -7.86 24.07 11.26
N GLN A 238 -7.74 23.71 12.55
CA GLN A 238 -6.55 23.96 13.38
C GLN A 238 -5.78 22.69 13.74
N GLU A 239 -6.33 21.53 13.42
CA GLU A 239 -5.76 20.23 13.72
C GLU A 239 -5.11 19.64 12.48
N VAL A 240 -4.02 18.91 12.69
CA VAL A 240 -3.24 18.24 11.66
C VAL A 240 -3.47 16.75 11.83
N GLU A 241 -3.72 16.06 10.74
CA GLU A 241 -3.90 14.62 10.69
C GLU A 241 -3.06 14.01 9.56
N LEU A 242 -2.78 12.72 9.66
CA LEU A 242 -2.18 11.98 8.55
C LEU A 242 -3.22 11.80 7.45
N THR A 243 -2.78 11.97 6.21
CA THR A 243 -3.48 11.39 5.08
C THR A 243 -3.18 9.90 5.02
N SER A 244 -3.96 9.14 4.26
CA SER A 244 -3.63 7.74 3.96
C SER A 244 -2.22 7.60 3.35
N THR A 245 -1.79 8.58 2.55
CA THR A 245 -0.41 8.68 2.03
C THR A 245 0.61 8.82 3.14
N GLY A 246 0.37 9.72 4.10
CA GLY A 246 1.25 9.91 5.24
C GLY A 246 1.38 8.67 6.10
N GLU A 247 0.29 7.92 6.29
CA GLU A 247 0.30 6.63 7.00
C GLU A 247 1.17 5.60 6.29
N MET A 248 1.00 5.42 4.98
CA MET A 248 1.79 4.45 4.20
C MET A 248 3.27 4.82 4.18
N VAL A 249 3.59 6.11 3.95
CA VAL A 249 4.98 6.58 3.91
C VAL A 249 5.67 6.44 5.26
N ILE A 250 4.98 6.70 6.38
CA ILE A 250 5.62 6.55 7.69
C ILE A 250 5.77 5.09 8.13
N ASP A 251 4.81 4.22 7.77
CA ASP A 251 4.91 2.78 8.04
C ASP A 251 6.11 2.19 7.28
N GLU A 252 6.25 2.51 5.99
CA GLU A 252 7.38 2.08 5.16
C GLU A 252 8.72 2.69 5.64
N TYR A 253 8.73 3.96 6.07
CA TYR A 253 9.91 4.59 6.66
C TYR A 253 10.40 3.84 7.89
N VAL A 254 9.49 3.43 8.79
CA VAL A 254 9.82 2.70 10.01
C VAL A 254 10.34 1.30 9.70
N ASP A 255 9.78 0.63 8.70
CA ASP A 255 10.25 -0.68 8.27
C ASP A 255 11.67 -0.62 7.68
N GLN A 256 12.00 0.44 6.93
CA GLN A 256 13.32 0.61 6.30
C GLN A 256 14.40 1.17 7.24
N PHE A 257 14.06 2.17 8.05
CA PHE A 257 15.03 2.96 8.83
C PHE A 257 14.86 2.86 10.35
N GLY A 258 13.76 2.26 10.82
CA GLY A 258 13.37 2.22 12.23
C GLY A 258 12.61 3.46 12.70
N GLU A 259 12.26 3.49 13.99
CA GLU A 259 11.57 4.63 14.60
C GLU A 259 12.36 5.93 14.39
N PRO A 260 11.74 7.01 13.88
CA PRO A 260 12.45 8.25 13.64
C PRO A 260 13.00 8.83 14.95
N THR A 261 14.18 9.43 14.88
CA THR A 261 14.79 10.11 16.03
C THR A 261 14.92 11.60 15.74
N TRP A 262 14.20 12.42 16.50
CA TRP A 262 14.23 13.88 16.36
C TRP A 262 14.66 14.51 17.68
N GLY A 263 15.95 14.82 17.83
CA GLY A 263 16.48 15.69 18.88
C GLY A 263 15.84 15.52 20.28
N LYS A 264 15.57 14.29 20.74
CA LYS A 264 15.39 14.02 22.16
C LYS A 264 16.74 14.37 22.78
N GLY A 265 16.85 15.58 23.34
CA GLY A 265 18.11 16.04 23.90
C GLY A 265 18.71 14.95 24.80
N GLU A 266 19.99 14.67 24.61
CA GLU A 266 20.82 13.95 25.58
C GLU A 266 20.68 14.66 26.93
N ASN A 267 19.72 14.26 27.76
CA ASN A 267 19.53 14.78 29.10
C ASN A 267 18.83 13.75 30.02
N GLU A 268 19.11 12.47 29.80
CA GLU A 268 18.86 11.41 30.78
C GLU A 268 20.12 10.55 30.96
N SER A 269 21.27 11.17 31.26
CA SER A 269 22.43 10.46 31.81
C SER A 269 23.42 11.40 32.50
N GLU A 270 22.95 12.18 33.47
CA GLU A 270 23.78 12.59 34.62
C GLU A 270 22.98 12.29 35.89
N GLU A 271 22.85 11.00 36.22
CA GLU A 271 22.70 10.62 37.63
C GLU A 271 24.00 10.99 38.34
N VAL A 272 23.91 12.04 39.14
CA VAL A 272 24.90 12.46 40.12
C VAL A 272 25.11 11.32 41.11
N GLU A 273 26.19 10.55 40.95
CA GLU A 273 26.74 9.79 42.06
C GLU A 273 27.30 10.77 43.12
N ALA A 274 26.87 10.53 44.35
CA ALA A 274 27.09 11.34 45.55
C ALA A 274 28.53 11.31 46.09
#